data_AF-A0A7U9S9Y7-F1
#
_entry.id   AF-A0A7U9S9Y7-F1
#
_cell.length_a   1.000
_cell.length_b   1.000
_cell.length_c   1.000
_cell.angle_alpha   90.00
_cell.angle_beta   90.00
_cell.angle_gamma   90.00
#
_symmetry.space_group_name_H-M   'P 1'
#
loop_
_entity.id
_entity.type
_entity.pdbx_description
1 polymer ?
#
loop_
_entity_poly.entity_id
_entity_poly.type
_entity_poly.pdbx_seq_one_letter_code
_entity_poly.pdbx_strand_id
1 'polypeptide(L)'
;MSKEKGIYSNYISSLITKLVLAYGLKNDAIRKLKIKDYNDQLNDLIINNYRVRLPDGLAMQMKKYKEIRKRFLEKYKIESKRLFFDDYDIDKELDNTKMYIVLKKVMGNMQAGGVAKYAIIQLLRENIPAYIISDFTNYKEDVLDYCQEQVDAERGLSLLSEKSRILDSALRKNELFDVM
;
A
#
# COMPACT_ATOMS: atom_id res chain seq x y z
N MET A 1 8.14 -29.40 -13.36
CA MET A 1 8.63 -28.00 -13.43
C MET A 1 7.54 -26.92 -13.44
N SER A 2 6.25 -27.18 -13.77
CA SER A 2 5.22 -26.11 -13.81
C SER A 2 4.51 -25.84 -12.47
N LYS A 3 4.30 -26.85 -11.61
CA LYS A 3 3.57 -26.69 -10.33
C LYS A 3 4.25 -25.76 -9.34
N GLU A 4 5.58 -25.84 -9.17
CA GLU A 4 6.32 -25.00 -8.21
C GLU A 4 6.32 -23.51 -8.60
N LYS A 5 6.36 -23.21 -9.91
CA LYS A 5 6.35 -21.84 -10.43
C LYS A 5 5.04 -21.10 -10.12
N GLY A 6 3.91 -21.79 -10.31
CA GLY A 6 2.60 -21.24 -9.94
C GLY A 6 2.47 -20.95 -8.44
N ILE A 7 3.11 -21.76 -7.59
CA ILE A 7 3.09 -21.57 -6.13
C ILE A 7 3.86 -20.29 -5.74
N TYR A 8 5.06 -20.08 -6.29
CA TYR A 8 5.86 -18.89 -6.02
C TYR A 8 5.14 -17.61 -6.44
N SER A 9 4.62 -17.56 -7.67
CA SER A 9 3.86 -16.42 -8.19
C SER A 9 2.63 -16.10 -7.32
N ASN A 10 1.87 -17.12 -6.91
CA ASN A 10 0.73 -16.93 -6.00
C ASN A 10 1.16 -16.41 -4.62
N TYR A 11 2.30 -16.87 -4.11
CA TYR A 11 2.83 -16.46 -2.82
C TYR A 11 3.22 -14.98 -2.82
N ILE A 12 3.98 -14.53 -3.82
CA ILE A 12 4.31 -13.11 -4.01
C ILE A 12 3.04 -12.28 -4.19
N SER A 13 2.12 -12.72 -5.05
CA SER A 13 0.86 -12.01 -5.27
C SER A 13 0.06 -11.83 -3.98
N SER A 14 0.04 -12.84 -3.11
CA SER A 14 -0.60 -12.75 -1.79
C SER A 14 0.06 -11.70 -0.89
N LEU A 15 1.39 -11.67 -0.84
CA LEU A 15 2.14 -10.68 -0.07
C LEU A 15 1.89 -9.26 -0.57
N ILE A 16 1.98 -9.07 -1.89
CA ILE A 16 1.74 -7.77 -2.54
C ILE A 16 0.31 -7.30 -2.27
N THR A 17 -0.68 -8.18 -2.42
CA THR A 17 -2.08 -7.85 -2.13
C THR A 17 -2.27 -7.42 -0.68
N LYS A 18 -1.62 -8.09 0.28
CA LYS A 18 -1.66 -7.71 1.70
C LYS A 18 -0.99 -6.36 1.97
N LEU A 19 0.11 -6.06 1.28
CA LEU A 19 0.76 -4.74 1.36
C LEU A 19 -0.17 -3.64 0.82
N VAL A 20 -0.85 -3.87 -0.30
CA VAL A 20 -1.86 -2.92 -0.83
C VAL A 20 -3.01 -2.75 0.16
N LEU A 21 -3.50 -3.84 0.75
CA LEU A 21 -4.59 -3.78 1.73
C LEU A 21 -4.19 -3.06 3.02
N ALA A 22 -2.96 -3.24 3.48
CA ALA A 22 -2.48 -2.63 4.72
C ALA A 22 -2.10 -1.16 4.55
N TYR A 23 -1.58 -0.78 3.38
CA TYR A 23 -0.90 0.51 3.20
C TYR A 23 -1.40 1.33 2.00
N GLY A 24 -2.31 0.81 1.18
CA GLY A 24 -2.84 1.54 0.03
C GLY A 24 -1.85 1.77 -1.11
N LEU A 25 -0.82 0.93 -1.24
CA LEU A 25 0.27 1.18 -2.19
C LEU A 25 -0.15 1.06 -3.65
N LYS A 26 0.30 2.01 -4.47
CA LYS A 26 0.26 1.89 -5.94
C LYS A 26 1.34 0.91 -6.43
N ASN A 27 1.10 0.29 -7.59
CA ASN A 27 2.01 -0.71 -8.17
C ASN A 27 3.45 -0.20 -8.31
N ASP A 28 3.62 1.07 -8.72
CA ASP A 28 4.94 1.68 -8.89
C ASP A 28 5.71 1.79 -7.57
N ALA A 29 5.02 2.02 -6.45
CA ALA A 29 5.66 2.05 -5.13
C ALA A 29 6.17 0.65 -4.77
N ILE A 30 5.39 -0.40 -5.04
CA ILE A 30 5.76 -1.79 -4.79
C ILE A 30 6.95 -2.22 -5.65
N ARG A 31 6.96 -1.87 -6.94
CA ARG A 31 8.05 -2.22 -7.88
C ARG A 31 9.39 -1.60 -7.50
N LYS A 32 9.37 -0.43 -6.86
CA LYS A 32 10.58 0.28 -6.39
C LYS A 32 11.19 -0.31 -5.13
N LEU A 33 10.46 -1.17 -4.40
CA LEU A 33 10.95 -1.78 -3.15
C LEU A 33 12.19 -2.63 -3.41
N LYS A 34 13.21 -2.43 -2.60
CA LYS A 34 14.46 -3.19 -2.60
C LYS A 34 14.54 -4.08 -1.37
N ILE A 35 15.35 -5.13 -1.45
CA ILE A 35 15.57 -6.03 -0.32
C ILE A 35 16.11 -5.29 0.92
N LYS A 36 16.90 -4.23 0.72
CA LYS A 36 17.44 -3.38 1.80
C LYS A 36 16.39 -2.53 2.50
N ASP A 37 15.23 -2.33 1.87
CA ASP A 37 14.15 -1.52 2.44
C ASP A 37 13.34 -2.34 3.46
N TYR A 38 13.49 -3.68 3.44
CA TYR A 38 12.86 -4.60 4.38
C TYR A 38 13.79 -4.96 5.53
N ASN A 39 13.36 -4.70 6.77
CA ASN A 39 14.05 -5.12 7.98
C ASN A 39 13.26 -6.23 8.69
N ASP A 40 13.78 -7.45 8.65
CA ASP A 40 13.16 -8.62 9.29
C ASP A 40 13.37 -8.66 10.81
N GLN A 41 14.40 -8.01 11.34
CA GLN A 41 14.60 -7.92 12.79
C GLN A 41 13.59 -6.96 13.42
N LEU A 42 13.39 -5.81 12.77
CA LEU A 42 12.44 -4.79 13.20
C LEU A 42 11.05 -4.98 12.59
N ASN A 43 10.80 -6.03 11.81
CA ASN A 43 9.50 -6.24 11.14
C ASN A 43 8.97 -4.97 10.45
N ASP A 44 9.83 -4.21 9.78
CA ASP A 44 9.47 -2.94 9.14
C ASP A 44 9.87 -2.88 7.67
N LEU A 45 9.26 -1.95 6.96
CA LEU A 45 9.51 -1.69 5.55
C LEU A 45 9.62 -0.18 5.33
N ILE A 46 10.61 0.22 4.53
CA ILE A 46 10.74 1.59 4.05
C ILE A 46 10.04 1.69 2.69
N ILE A 47 9.00 2.51 2.60
CA ILE A 47 8.23 2.77 1.38
C ILE A 47 8.24 4.28 1.14
N ASN A 48 8.75 4.72 -0.02
CA ASN A 48 8.85 6.14 -0.37
C ASN A 48 9.44 7.01 0.76
N ASN A 49 10.49 6.53 1.43
CA ASN A 49 11.16 7.15 2.59
C ASN A 49 10.40 7.13 3.92
N TYR A 50 9.18 6.58 3.97
CA TYR A 50 8.46 6.34 5.22
C TYR A 50 8.76 4.94 5.75
N ARG A 51 9.08 4.84 7.04
CA ARG A 51 9.24 3.56 7.73
C ARG A 51 7.93 3.15 8.37
N VAL A 52 7.41 1.97 8.03
CA VAL A 52 6.17 1.43 8.60
C VAL A 52 6.35 0.01 9.12
N ARG A 53 5.69 -0.31 10.24
CA ARG A 53 5.71 -1.64 10.86
C ARG A 53 4.76 -2.57 10.12
N LEU A 54 5.25 -3.76 9.77
CA LEU A 54 4.44 -4.86 9.25
C LEU A 54 3.53 -5.42 10.34
N PRO A 55 2.23 -5.65 10.07
CA PRO A 55 1.38 -6.45 10.94
C PRO A 55 1.99 -7.85 11.14
N ASP A 56 1.88 -8.40 12.36
CA ASP A 56 2.62 -9.62 12.75
C ASP A 56 2.46 -10.80 11.78
N GLY A 57 1.23 -11.03 11.32
CA GLY A 57 0.94 -12.09 10.34
C GLY A 57 1.65 -11.87 9.00
N LEU A 58 1.71 -10.61 8.53
CA LEU A 58 2.43 -10.25 7.31
C LEU A 58 3.95 -10.30 7.54
N ALA A 59 4.44 -9.86 8.68
CA ALA A 59 5.85 -9.93 9.05
C ALA A 59 6.37 -11.39 9.02
N MET A 60 5.62 -12.33 9.61
CA MET A 60 5.96 -13.75 9.58
C MET A 60 6.02 -14.30 8.14
N GLN A 61 5.09 -13.90 7.28
CA GLN A 61 5.09 -14.32 5.88
C GLN A 61 6.25 -13.68 5.09
N MET A 62 6.59 -12.42 5.35
CA MET A 62 7.74 -11.74 4.75
C MET A 62 9.09 -12.36 5.18
N LYS A 63 9.21 -12.84 6.42
CA LYS A 63 10.38 -13.62 6.87
C LYS A 63 10.55 -14.91 6.07
N LYS A 64 9.46 -15.69 5.93
CA LYS A 64 9.46 -16.90 5.10
C LYS A 64 9.79 -16.58 3.64
N TYR A 65 9.26 -15.48 3.11
CA TYR A 65 9.58 -15.00 1.77
C TYR A 65 11.06 -14.71 1.59
N LYS A 66 11.70 -14.02 2.54
CA LYS A 66 13.13 -13.68 2.49
C LYS A 66 14.00 -14.93 2.33
N GLU A 67 13.67 -16.01 3.03
CA GLU A 67 14.35 -17.31 2.92
C GLU A 67 14.12 -17.97 1.56
N ILE A 68 12.87 -18.00 1.07
CA ILE A 68 12.53 -18.55 -0.25
C ILE A 68 13.27 -17.78 -1.35
N ARG A 69 13.27 -16.44 -1.26
CA ARG A 69 13.95 -15.53 -2.16
C ARG A 69 15.45 -15.81 -2.20
N LYS A 70 16.10 -15.93 -1.03
CA LYS A 70 17.53 -16.24 -0.93
C LYS A 70 17.86 -17.57 -1.62
N ARG A 71 17.14 -18.64 -1.28
CA ARG A 71 17.35 -19.97 -1.88
C ARG A 71 17.14 -19.97 -3.39
N PHE A 72 16.15 -19.23 -3.89
CA PHE A 72 15.89 -19.11 -5.32
C PHE A 72 17.08 -18.45 -6.04
N LEU A 73 17.54 -17.31 -5.53
CA LEU A 73 18.68 -16.58 -6.11
C LEU A 73 19.97 -17.41 -6.08
N GLU A 74 20.25 -18.09 -4.98
CA GLU A 74 21.41 -19.00 -4.84
C GLU A 74 21.35 -20.18 -5.81
N LYS A 75 20.18 -20.83 -5.92
CA LYS A 75 19.98 -21.98 -6.81
C LYS A 75 20.26 -21.65 -8.27
N TYR A 76 19.86 -20.46 -8.72
CA TYR A 76 20.02 -20.02 -10.10
C TYR A 76 21.26 -19.14 -10.33
N LYS A 77 22.02 -18.83 -9.27
CA LYS A 77 23.20 -17.94 -9.28
C LYS A 77 22.88 -16.55 -9.87
N ILE A 78 21.77 -15.97 -9.44
CA ILE A 78 21.31 -14.66 -9.91
C ILE A 78 21.35 -13.66 -8.76
N GLU A 79 21.74 -12.42 -9.06
CA GLU A 79 21.66 -11.31 -8.12
C GLU A 79 20.45 -10.43 -8.43
N SER A 80 19.71 -10.03 -7.40
CA SER A 80 18.64 -9.05 -7.53
C SER A 80 18.58 -8.16 -6.31
N LYS A 81 18.41 -6.86 -6.55
CA LYS A 81 18.18 -5.87 -5.49
C LYS A 81 16.69 -5.66 -5.21
N ARG A 82 15.79 -6.10 -6.11
CA ARG A 82 14.34 -5.93 -5.97
C ARG A 82 13.81 -6.79 -4.83
N LEU A 83 12.88 -6.26 -4.04
CA LEU A 83 12.23 -7.03 -2.99
C LEU A 83 11.43 -8.17 -3.60
N PHE A 84 10.55 -7.84 -4.56
CA PHE A 84 9.76 -8.79 -5.33
C PHE A 84 10.25 -8.87 -6.78
N PHE A 85 10.27 -10.06 -7.35
CA PHE A 85 10.61 -10.30 -8.75
C PHE A 85 9.83 -11.48 -9.30
N ASP A 86 9.82 -11.59 -10.62
CA ASP A 86 9.22 -12.67 -11.37
C ASP A 86 10.21 -13.84 -11.51
N ASP A 87 9.75 -15.08 -11.30
CA ASP A 87 10.58 -16.27 -11.41
C ASP A 87 10.93 -16.65 -12.86
N TYR A 88 10.26 -16.03 -13.84
CA TYR A 88 10.57 -16.19 -15.26
C TYR A 88 11.64 -15.21 -15.75
N ASP A 89 11.63 -13.98 -15.26
CA ASP A 89 12.52 -12.91 -15.68
C ASP A 89 12.74 -11.93 -14.52
N ILE A 90 13.89 -12.06 -13.88
CA ILE A 90 14.24 -11.31 -12.66
C ILE A 90 14.58 -9.85 -12.98
N ASP A 91 14.98 -9.58 -14.23
CA ASP A 91 15.34 -8.24 -14.70
C ASP A 91 14.12 -7.42 -15.09
N LYS A 92 13.04 -8.09 -15.47
CA LYS A 92 11.75 -7.46 -15.74
C LYS A 92 11.01 -7.07 -14.47
N GLU A 93 10.36 -5.90 -14.52
CA GLU A 93 9.43 -5.50 -13.47
C GLU A 93 8.21 -6.42 -13.43
N LEU A 94 7.72 -6.70 -12.22
CA LEU A 94 6.48 -7.45 -12.03
C LEU A 94 5.31 -6.73 -12.71
N ASP A 95 4.69 -7.40 -13.68
CA ASP A 95 3.48 -6.92 -14.30
C ASP A 95 2.26 -7.01 -13.36
N ASN A 96 1.22 -6.23 -13.65
CA ASN A 96 0.02 -6.16 -12.82
C ASN A 96 -0.67 -7.53 -12.69
N THR A 97 -0.64 -8.34 -13.75
CA THR A 97 -1.28 -9.65 -13.82
C THR A 97 -0.66 -10.59 -12.78
N LYS A 98 0.68 -10.59 -12.66
CA LYS A 98 1.41 -11.40 -11.68
C LYS A 98 1.24 -10.87 -10.27
N MET A 99 1.26 -9.55 -10.09
CA MET A 99 1.03 -8.93 -8.78
C MET A 99 -0.33 -9.30 -8.17
N TYR A 100 -1.37 -9.43 -9.00
CA TYR A 100 -2.75 -9.57 -8.54
C TYR A 100 -3.46 -10.84 -9.01
N ILE A 101 -2.70 -11.89 -9.36
CA ILE A 101 -3.29 -13.19 -9.75
C ILE A 101 -4.18 -13.77 -8.64
N VAL A 102 -3.84 -13.52 -7.37
CA VAL A 102 -4.65 -13.93 -6.22
C VAL A 102 -5.96 -13.15 -6.13
N LEU A 103 -5.98 -11.85 -6.45
CA LEU A 103 -7.22 -11.07 -6.45
C LEU A 103 -8.25 -11.62 -7.43
N LYS A 104 -7.81 -12.04 -8.63
CA LYS A 104 -8.72 -12.68 -9.61
C LYS A 104 -9.41 -13.92 -9.02
N LYS A 105 -8.71 -14.70 -8.19
CA LYS A 105 -9.27 -15.91 -7.57
C LYS A 105 -10.26 -15.60 -6.46
N VAL A 106 -10.06 -14.50 -5.74
CA VAL A 106 -10.87 -14.16 -4.55
C VAL A 106 -12.04 -13.25 -4.91
N MET A 107 -11.83 -12.26 -5.78
CA MET A 107 -12.80 -11.20 -6.11
C MET A 107 -13.37 -11.33 -7.53
N GLY A 108 -12.92 -12.31 -8.32
CA GLY A 108 -13.30 -12.45 -9.74
C GLY A 108 -12.66 -11.42 -10.67
N ASN A 109 -11.95 -10.41 -10.15
CA ASN A 109 -11.27 -9.37 -10.92
C ASN A 109 -9.87 -9.04 -10.34
N MET A 110 -9.06 -8.32 -11.11
CA MET A 110 -7.70 -7.89 -10.70
C MET A 110 -7.64 -6.41 -10.28
N GLN A 111 -8.76 -5.82 -9.83
CA GLN A 111 -8.84 -4.39 -9.54
C GLN A 111 -8.18 -4.01 -8.21
N ALA A 112 -6.85 -4.03 -8.17
CA ALA A 112 -6.05 -3.59 -7.03
C ALA A 112 -6.35 -2.13 -6.61
N GLY A 113 -6.80 -1.29 -7.54
CA GLY A 113 -7.19 0.08 -7.25
C GLY A 113 -8.34 0.19 -6.23
N GLY A 114 -9.30 -0.73 -6.23
CA GLY A 114 -10.36 -0.76 -5.21
C GLY A 114 -9.83 -1.12 -3.83
N VAL A 115 -8.92 -2.09 -3.76
CA VAL A 115 -8.24 -2.49 -2.51
C VAL A 115 -7.39 -1.34 -1.96
N ALA A 116 -6.66 -0.64 -2.83
CA ALA A 116 -5.86 0.51 -2.43
C ALA A 116 -6.72 1.67 -1.92
N LYS A 117 -7.82 2.00 -2.62
CA LYS A 117 -8.78 3.04 -2.20
C LYS A 117 -9.38 2.73 -0.82
N TYR A 118 -9.71 1.47 -0.55
CA TYR A 118 -10.19 1.06 0.78
C TYR A 118 -9.16 1.37 1.87
N ALA A 119 -7.88 1.02 1.64
CA ALA A 119 -6.83 1.30 2.60
C ALA A 119 -6.58 2.80 2.80
N ILE A 120 -6.59 3.60 1.72
CA ILE A 120 -6.49 5.06 1.77
C ILE A 120 -7.63 5.66 2.59
N ILE A 121 -8.87 5.19 2.41
CA ILE A 121 -10.02 5.60 3.22
C ILE A 121 -9.77 5.33 4.71
N GLN A 122 -9.16 4.20 5.08
CA GLN A 122 -8.82 3.95 6.48
C GLN A 122 -7.79 4.94 7.02
N LEU A 123 -6.75 5.27 6.24
CA LEU A 123 -5.74 6.26 6.63
C LEU A 123 -6.36 7.66 6.84
N LEU A 124 -7.27 8.06 5.95
CA LEU A 124 -8.00 9.33 6.07
C LEU A 124 -8.96 9.34 7.27
N ARG A 125 -9.58 8.20 7.62
CA ARG A 125 -10.41 8.07 8.83
C ARG A 125 -9.62 8.32 10.11
N GLU A 126 -8.35 7.92 10.12
CA GLU A 126 -7.40 8.22 11.21
C GLU A 126 -6.83 9.65 11.15
N ASN A 127 -7.38 10.51 10.28
CA ASN A 127 -7.00 11.91 10.09
C ASN A 127 -5.53 12.10 9.67
N ILE A 128 -4.94 11.12 8.98
CA ILE A 128 -3.63 11.30 8.36
C ILE A 128 -3.77 12.30 7.20
N PRO A 129 -2.95 13.37 7.15
CA PRO A 129 -3.03 14.35 6.07
C PRO A 129 -2.87 13.74 4.68
N ALA A 130 -3.72 14.16 3.74
CA ALA A 130 -3.76 13.62 2.38
C ALA A 130 -2.42 13.71 1.64
N TYR A 131 -1.63 14.78 1.86
CA TYR A 131 -0.31 14.90 1.26
C TYR A 131 0.68 13.82 1.75
N ILE A 132 0.62 13.45 3.04
CA ILE A 132 1.45 12.36 3.59
C ILE A 132 1.04 11.03 2.96
N ILE A 133 -0.27 10.79 2.81
CA ILE A 133 -0.78 9.57 2.17
C ILE A 133 -0.38 9.53 0.69
N SER A 134 -0.49 10.64 -0.02
CA SER A 134 -0.05 10.78 -1.41
C SER A 134 1.42 10.39 -1.57
N ASP A 135 2.30 11.00 -0.78
CA ASP A 135 3.75 10.72 -0.80
C ASP A 135 4.06 9.27 -0.42
N PHE A 136 3.39 8.74 0.61
CA PHE A 136 3.57 7.37 1.08
C PHE A 136 3.11 6.31 0.08
N THR A 137 1.93 6.50 -0.52
CA THR A 137 1.27 5.49 -1.36
C THR A 137 1.58 5.63 -2.85
N ASN A 138 2.08 6.80 -3.27
CA ASN A 138 2.29 7.22 -4.67
C ASN A 138 0.98 7.35 -5.49
N TYR A 139 -0.16 7.54 -4.82
CA TYR A 139 -1.41 7.96 -5.45
C TYR A 139 -1.47 9.48 -5.58
N LYS A 140 -2.16 9.96 -6.60
CA LYS A 140 -2.31 11.39 -6.90
C LYS A 140 -3.55 11.97 -6.23
N GLU A 141 -3.60 13.29 -6.15
CA GLU A 141 -4.69 14.07 -5.53
C GLU A 141 -6.07 13.63 -6.00
N ASP A 142 -6.29 13.36 -7.29
CA ASP A 142 -7.59 12.92 -7.82
C ASP A 142 -8.16 11.67 -7.14
N VAL A 143 -7.28 10.70 -6.80
CA VAL A 143 -7.69 9.50 -6.07
C VAL A 143 -7.92 9.78 -4.59
N LEU A 144 -7.12 10.68 -4.02
CA LEU A 144 -7.19 11.08 -2.61
C LEU A 144 -8.47 11.88 -2.35
N ASP A 145 -8.81 12.82 -3.24
CA ASP A 145 -10.04 13.62 -3.20
C ASP A 145 -11.26 12.72 -3.25
N TYR A 146 -11.30 11.77 -4.20
CA TYR A 146 -12.36 10.76 -4.25
C TYR A 146 -12.50 10.01 -2.92
N CYS A 147 -11.38 9.61 -2.31
CA CYS A 147 -11.40 8.90 -1.03
C CYS A 147 -11.84 9.81 0.13
N GLN A 148 -11.42 11.09 0.13
CA GLN A 148 -11.82 12.09 1.12
C GLN A 148 -13.33 12.34 1.05
N GLU A 149 -13.90 12.48 -0.14
CA GLU A 149 -15.34 12.63 -0.33
C GLU A 149 -16.13 11.46 0.28
N GLN A 150 -15.61 10.22 0.19
CA GLN A 150 -16.24 9.07 0.83
C GLN A 150 -16.20 9.19 2.36
N VAL A 151 -15.06 9.58 2.93
CA VAL A 151 -14.92 9.77 4.39
C VAL A 151 -15.80 10.92 4.89
N ASP A 152 -15.89 12.01 4.14
CA ASP A 152 -16.72 13.16 4.45
C ASP A 152 -18.20 12.79 4.41
N ALA A 153 -18.63 12.00 3.41
CA ALA A 153 -19.98 11.49 3.32
C ALA A 153 -20.35 10.60 4.52
N GLU A 154 -19.45 9.70 4.92
CA GLU A 154 -19.62 8.85 6.11
C GLU A 154 -19.74 9.66 7.41
N ARG A 155 -19.05 10.80 7.49
CA ARG A 155 -19.08 11.73 8.63
C ARG A 155 -20.26 12.72 8.59
N GLY A 156 -21.13 12.64 7.58
CA GLY A 156 -22.26 13.57 7.42
C GLY A 156 -21.84 14.97 6.95
N LEU A 157 -20.61 15.14 6.47
CA LEU A 157 -20.07 16.41 5.96
C LEU A 157 -20.55 16.73 4.53
N SER A 158 -21.56 16.03 4.03
CA SER A 158 -22.17 16.30 2.73
C SER A 158 -23.04 17.57 2.76
N LEU A 159 -23.53 17.99 3.93
CA LEU A 159 -24.40 19.15 4.09
C LEU A 159 -23.61 20.45 4.24
N LEU A 160 -24.02 21.49 3.51
CA LEU A 160 -23.41 22.82 3.60
C LEU A 160 -23.44 23.39 5.02
N SER A 161 -24.53 23.13 5.77
CA SER A 161 -24.66 23.57 7.17
C SER A 161 -23.55 23.03 8.06
N GLU A 162 -23.18 21.77 7.88
CA GLU A 162 -22.15 21.11 8.68
C GLU A 162 -20.74 21.60 8.29
N LYS A 163 -20.49 21.79 7.00
CA LYS A 163 -19.26 22.44 6.50
C LYS A 163 -19.11 23.85 7.08
N SER A 164 -20.18 24.65 7.06
CA SER A 164 -20.21 25.99 7.65
C SER A 164 -19.93 25.98 9.14
N ARG A 165 -20.50 25.03 9.89
CA ARG A 165 -20.29 24.87 11.34
C ARG A 165 -18.81 24.59 11.66
N ILE A 166 -18.17 23.71 10.90
CA ILE A 166 -16.75 23.37 11.08
C ILE A 166 -15.87 24.57 10.76
N LEU A 167 -16.13 25.25 9.65
CA LEU A 167 -15.38 26.45 9.25
C LEU A 167 -15.50 27.55 10.32
N ASP A 168 -16.72 27.89 10.74
CA ASP A 168 -16.97 28.90 11.78
C ASP A 168 -16.25 28.53 13.10
N SER A 169 -16.32 27.26 13.52
CA SER A 169 -15.61 26.80 14.71
C SER A 169 -14.09 26.93 14.60
N ALA A 170 -13.51 26.69 13.42
CA ALA A 170 -12.08 26.86 13.19
C ALA A 170 -11.68 28.34 13.19
N LEU A 171 -12.48 29.20 12.56
CA LEU A 171 -12.24 30.64 12.53
C LEU A 171 -12.28 31.26 13.94
N ARG A 172 -13.25 30.87 14.78
CA ARG A 172 -13.34 31.36 16.16
C ARG A 172 -12.22 30.90 17.09
N LYS A 173 -11.55 29.80 16.76
CA LYS A 173 -10.35 29.35 17.49
C LYS A 173 -9.10 30.14 17.13
N ASN A 174 -9.17 30.98 16.10
CA ASN A 174 -8.07 31.84 15.72
C ASN A 174 -7.95 33.00 16.72
N GLU A 175 -6.77 33.20 17.30
CA GLU A 175 -6.51 34.26 18.27
C GLU A 175 -6.83 35.67 17.73
N LEU A 176 -6.78 35.86 16.40
CA LEU A 176 -7.13 37.13 15.76
C LEU A 176 -8.64 37.39 15.74
N PHE A 177 -9.48 36.36 15.92
CA PHE A 177 -10.92 36.52 15.81
C PHE A 177 -11.50 37.40 16.93
N ASP A 178 -10.93 37.33 18.14
CA ASP A 178 -11.39 38.13 19.28
C ASP A 178 -10.80 39.56 19.30
N VAL A 179 -9.82 39.83 18.43
CA VAL A 179 -9.09 41.12 18.37
C VAL A 179 -9.62 42.02 17.23
N MET A 180 -10.40 41.47 16.30
CA MET A 180 -11.08 42.21 15.22
C MET A 180 -12.45 42.74 15.64
#